data_AF-A0A172ZFK7-F1
#
_entry.id   AF-A0A172ZFK7-F1
#
_cell.length_a   1.000
_cell.length_b   1.000
_cell.length_c   1.000
_cell.angle_alpha   90.00
_cell.angle_beta   90.00
_cell.angle_gamma   90.00
#
_symmetry.space_group_name_H-M   'P 1'
#
loop_
_entity.id
_entity.type
_entity.pdbx_description
1 polymer ?
#
loop_
_entity_poly.entity_id
_entity_poly.type
_entity_poly.pdbx_seq_one_letter_code
_entity_poly.pdbx_strand_id
1 'polypeptide(L)'
;MAVDENYQRKLEDQKRLFKQLGIKFDALTIHEKDFTTKMRGYSQEDVDFFLDDVILDYERFYKIITDLLDKYNELQRRQTYEKERVMAEKERVHEEKERAFARAQALENGVDKSVVTEAIVSLERTIAQMRARLQEDRSDKY
;
A
#
# COMPACT_ATOMS: atom_id res chain seq x y z
N MET A 1 22.15 -34.60 17.61
CA MET A 1 20.68 -34.84 17.56
C MET A 1 19.86 -33.63 17.07
N ALA A 2 20.33 -32.38 17.13
CA ALA A 2 19.56 -31.19 16.68
C ALA A 2 19.49 -30.97 15.14
N VAL A 3 20.32 -31.66 14.35
CA VAL A 3 20.36 -31.48 12.87
C VAL A 3 19.17 -32.16 12.18
N ASP A 4 18.69 -33.27 12.74
CA ASP A 4 17.56 -34.03 12.21
C ASP A 4 16.24 -33.25 12.38
N GLU A 5 16.05 -32.58 13.52
CA GLU A 5 14.86 -31.79 13.83
C GLU A 5 14.59 -30.65 12.83
N ASN A 6 15.64 -29.95 12.38
CA ASN A 6 15.51 -28.87 11.39
C ASN A 6 15.17 -29.41 10.00
N TYR A 7 15.67 -30.60 9.66
CA TYR A 7 15.35 -31.25 8.39
C TYR A 7 13.90 -31.72 8.36
N GLN A 8 13.42 -32.32 9.46
CA GLN A 8 12.02 -32.75 9.59
C GLN A 8 11.05 -31.57 9.49
N ARG A 9 11.33 -30.44 10.15
CA ARG A 9 10.48 -29.23 10.04
C ARG A 9 10.38 -28.72 8.60
N LYS A 10 11.52 -28.68 7.89
CA LYS A 10 11.55 -28.21 6.50
C LYS A 10 10.73 -29.13 5.58
N LEU A 11 10.76 -30.44 5.82
CA LEU A 11 9.94 -31.43 5.13
C LEU A 11 8.45 -31.25 5.43
N GLU A 12 8.09 -31.00 6.69
CA GLU A 12 6.69 -30.73 7.07
C GLU A 12 6.16 -29.45 6.42
N ASP A 13 6.96 -28.37 6.42
CA ASP A 13 6.63 -27.11 5.77
C ASP A 13 6.46 -27.30 4.25
N GLN A 14 7.35 -28.09 3.62
CA GLN A 14 7.24 -28.46 2.21
C GLN A 14 5.94 -29.22 1.93
N LYS A 15 5.63 -30.27 2.71
CA LYS A 15 4.42 -31.07 2.54
C LYS A 15 3.16 -30.24 2.75
N ARG A 16 3.16 -29.36 3.75
CA ARG A 16 2.04 -28.45 4.02
C ARG A 16 1.84 -27.47 2.86
N LEU A 17 2.92 -26.90 2.35
CA LEU A 17 2.88 -25.98 1.21
C LEU A 17 2.32 -26.66 -0.03
N PHE A 18 2.81 -27.86 -0.35
CA PHE A 18 2.34 -28.62 -1.52
C PHE A 18 0.87 -29.00 -1.41
N LYS A 19 0.43 -29.39 -0.21
CA LYS A 19 -0.99 -29.66 0.06
C LYS A 19 -1.86 -28.42 -0.15
N GLN A 20 -1.42 -27.25 0.30
CA GLN A 20 -2.16 -25.98 0.12
C GLN A 20 -2.25 -25.58 -1.36
N LEU A 21 -1.19 -25.83 -2.14
CA LEU A 21 -1.14 -25.54 -3.57
C LEU A 21 -1.81 -26.61 -4.43
N GLY A 22 -2.29 -27.71 -3.85
CA GLY A 22 -2.89 -28.82 -4.60
C GLY A 22 -1.87 -29.68 -5.36
N ILE A 23 -0.59 -29.60 -5.00
CA ILE A 23 0.49 -30.41 -5.58
C ILE A 23 0.45 -31.79 -4.91
N LYS A 24 0.41 -32.84 -5.73
CA LYS A 24 0.18 -34.22 -5.27
C LYS A 24 1.45 -35.00 -4.95
N PHE A 25 2.58 -34.63 -5.53
CA PHE A 25 3.84 -35.35 -5.42
C PHE A 25 4.93 -34.42 -4.90
N ASP A 26 5.77 -34.94 -4.01
CA ASP A 26 7.02 -34.32 -3.57
C ASP A 26 8.23 -35.15 -4.04
N ALA A 27 9.42 -34.56 -3.99
CA ALA A 27 10.66 -35.22 -4.42
C ALA A 27 10.87 -36.57 -3.71
N LEU A 28 10.55 -36.63 -2.40
CA LEU A 28 10.66 -37.84 -1.60
C LEU A 28 9.70 -38.94 -2.05
N THR A 29 8.42 -38.61 -2.28
CA THR A 29 7.39 -39.55 -2.75
C THR A 29 7.70 -40.08 -4.14
N ILE A 30 8.34 -39.28 -5.00
CA ILE A 30 8.78 -39.72 -6.33
C ILE A 30 9.96 -40.68 -6.20
N HIS A 31 10.92 -40.37 -5.31
CA HIS A 31 12.09 -41.21 -5.06
C HIS A 31 11.72 -42.57 -4.43
N GLU A 32 10.77 -42.60 -3.49
CA GLU A 32 10.30 -43.81 -2.83
C GLU A 32 9.28 -44.60 -3.68
N LYS A 33 9.02 -44.19 -4.92
CA LYS A 33 7.97 -44.79 -5.75
C LYS A 33 8.44 -46.07 -6.42
N ASP A 34 7.94 -47.19 -5.92
CA ASP A 34 8.09 -48.48 -6.60
C ASP A 34 7.02 -48.73 -7.67
N PHE A 35 7.46 -49.16 -8.87
CA PHE A 35 6.60 -49.56 -9.97
C PHE A 35 6.54 -51.09 -10.12
N THR A 36 5.34 -51.63 -10.37
CA THR A 36 5.18 -53.06 -10.62
C THR A 36 5.62 -53.43 -12.05
N THR A 37 6.59 -54.33 -12.18
CA THR A 37 7.05 -54.84 -13.47
C THR A 37 6.01 -55.76 -14.12
N LYS A 38 5.74 -55.55 -15.41
CA LYS A 38 4.84 -56.40 -16.24
C LYS A 38 5.60 -56.89 -17.47
N MET A 39 5.14 -57.98 -18.11
CA MET A 39 5.78 -58.58 -19.29
C MET A 39 6.00 -57.63 -20.48
N ARG A 40 5.23 -56.53 -20.55
CA ARG A 40 5.52 -55.39 -21.42
C ARG A 40 5.46 -54.13 -20.56
N GLY A 41 6.52 -53.33 -20.61
CA GLY A 41 6.67 -52.11 -19.84
C GLY A 41 7.92 -51.36 -20.28
N TYR A 42 8.11 -50.19 -19.68
CA TYR A 42 9.36 -49.42 -19.81
C TYR A 42 10.50 -50.12 -19.07
N SER A 43 11.73 -49.91 -19.52
CA SER A 43 12.91 -50.35 -18.78
C SER A 43 12.96 -49.62 -17.44
N GLN A 44 13.26 -50.35 -16.36
CA GLN A 44 13.39 -49.75 -15.04
C GLN A 44 14.50 -48.68 -15.03
N GLU A 45 15.62 -48.96 -15.68
CA GLU A 45 16.75 -48.02 -15.78
C GLU A 45 16.36 -46.70 -16.45
N ASP A 46 15.63 -46.76 -17.58
CA ASP A 46 15.18 -45.55 -18.29
C ASP A 46 14.20 -44.73 -17.46
N VAL A 47 13.33 -45.42 -16.70
CA VAL A 47 12.38 -44.75 -15.79
C VAL A 47 13.13 -44.11 -14.63
N ASP A 48 14.09 -44.80 -14.02
CA ASP A 48 14.86 -44.27 -12.90
C ASP A 48 15.66 -43.02 -13.31
N PHE A 49 16.36 -43.05 -14.46
CA PHE A 49 17.04 -41.87 -14.99
C PHE A 49 16.09 -40.68 -15.23
N PHE A 50 14.90 -40.96 -15.76
CA PHE A 50 13.90 -39.91 -15.95
C PHE A 50 13.37 -39.37 -14.61
N LEU A 51 13.14 -40.25 -13.62
CA LEU A 51 12.65 -39.84 -12.31
C LEU A 51 13.70 -39.05 -11.52
N ASP A 52 14.99 -39.31 -11.69
CA ASP A 52 16.07 -38.51 -11.11
C ASP A 52 16.00 -37.05 -11.61
N ASP A 53 15.82 -36.84 -12.92
CA ASP A 53 15.65 -35.50 -13.49
C ASP A 53 14.37 -34.82 -12.98
N VAL A 54 13.26 -35.57 -12.88
CA VAL A 54 12.00 -35.05 -12.35
C VAL A 54 12.15 -34.66 -10.87
N ILE A 55 12.85 -35.46 -10.06
CA ILE A 55 13.13 -35.16 -8.65
C ILE A 55 13.86 -33.83 -8.53
N LEU A 56 14.92 -33.62 -9.32
CA LEU A 56 15.69 -32.37 -9.33
C LEU A 56 14.82 -31.15 -9.69
N ASP A 57 13.92 -31.29 -10.67
CA ASP A 57 13.01 -30.21 -11.04
C ASP A 57 11.97 -29.93 -9.95
N TYR A 58 11.48 -30.95 -9.24
CA TYR A 58 10.59 -30.76 -8.09
C TYR A 58 11.27 -30.03 -6.93
N GLU A 59 12.56 -30.28 -6.68
CA GLU A 59 13.35 -29.52 -5.71
C GLU A 59 13.52 -28.04 -6.14
N ARG A 60 13.78 -27.81 -7.43
CA ARG A 60 13.88 -26.45 -8.00
C ARG A 60 12.55 -25.71 -7.91
N PHE A 61 11.43 -26.35 -8.25
CA PHE A 61 10.11 -25.76 -8.13
C PHE A 61 9.80 -25.38 -6.69
N TYR A 62 10.12 -26.25 -5.72
CA TYR A 62 9.95 -25.92 -4.31
C TYR A 62 10.69 -24.64 -3.94
N LYS A 63 11.98 -24.53 -4.29
CA LYS A 63 12.77 -23.32 -4.02
C LYS A 63 12.17 -22.07 -4.65
N ILE A 64 11.77 -22.14 -5.91
CA ILE A 64 11.19 -21.00 -6.63
C ILE A 64 9.86 -20.57 -6.00
N ILE A 65 9.01 -21.53 -5.64
CA ILE A 65 7.71 -21.25 -5.01
C ILE A 65 7.91 -20.58 -3.65
N THR A 66 8.82 -21.09 -2.81
CA THR A 66 9.13 -20.49 -1.51
C THR A 66 9.67 -19.07 -1.68
N ASP A 67 10.66 -18.86 -2.56
CA ASP A 67 11.22 -17.53 -2.83
C ASP A 67 10.15 -16.54 -3.32
N LEU A 68 9.20 -17.02 -4.15
CA LEU A 68 8.11 -16.19 -4.66
C LEU A 68 7.10 -15.84 -3.57
N LEU A 69 6.75 -16.79 -2.71
CA LEU A 69 5.85 -16.57 -1.59
C LEU A 69 6.43 -15.59 -0.57
N ASP A 70 7.73 -15.69 -0.28
CA ASP A 70 8.42 -14.77 0.61
C ASP A 70 8.38 -13.34 0.04
N LYS A 71 8.68 -13.18 -1.25
CA LYS A 71 8.57 -11.88 -1.94
C LYS A 71 7.14 -11.34 -1.95
N TYR A 72 6.15 -12.21 -2.18
CA TYR A 72 4.75 -11.82 -2.15
C TYR A 72 4.33 -11.33 -0.77
N ASN A 73 4.72 -12.04 0.29
CA ASN A 73 4.45 -11.65 1.67
C ASN A 73 5.14 -10.33 2.03
N GLU A 74 6.38 -10.12 1.60
CA GLU A 74 7.10 -8.86 1.81
C GLU A 74 6.38 -7.70 1.11
N LEU A 75 6.00 -7.88 -0.15
CA LEU A 75 5.27 -6.87 -0.92
C LEU A 75 3.92 -6.55 -0.29
N GLN A 76 3.19 -7.57 0.17
CA GLN A 76 1.89 -7.38 0.83
C GLN A 76 2.04 -6.58 2.13
N ARG A 77 3.07 -6.88 2.95
CA ARG A 77 3.38 -6.09 4.17
C ARG A 77 3.70 -4.64 3.82
N ARG A 78 4.50 -4.41 2.79
CA ARG A 78 4.86 -3.06 2.32
C ARG A 78 3.62 -2.29 1.88
N GLN A 79 2.75 -2.92 1.10
CA GLN A 79 1.49 -2.30 0.66
C GLN A 79 0.58 -1.95 1.85
N THR A 80 0.44 -2.84 2.84
CA THR A 80 -0.36 -2.55 4.04
C THR A 80 0.21 -1.35 4.78
N TYR A 81 1.53 -1.33 5.00
CA TYR A 81 2.21 -0.22 5.65
C TYR A 81 2.05 1.11 4.88
N GLU A 82 2.21 1.09 3.56
CA GLU A 82 2.00 2.28 2.72
C GLU A 82 0.55 2.76 2.76
N LYS A 83 -0.42 1.85 2.71
CA LYS A 83 -1.85 2.18 2.83
C LYS A 83 -2.16 2.82 4.19
N GLU A 84 -1.66 2.26 5.28
CA GLU A 84 -1.82 2.82 6.62
C GLU A 84 -1.20 4.20 6.73
N ARG A 85 0.01 4.40 6.18
CA ARG A 85 0.66 5.70 6.14
C ARG A 85 -0.13 6.74 5.34
N VAL A 86 -0.64 6.37 4.17
CA VAL A 86 -1.45 7.28 3.35
C VAL A 86 -2.78 7.60 4.02
N MET A 87 -3.41 6.62 4.68
CA MET A 87 -4.64 6.84 5.44
C MET A 87 -4.41 7.80 6.60
N ALA A 88 -3.39 7.57 7.41
CA ALA A 88 -3.03 8.46 8.52
C ALA A 88 -2.71 9.88 8.04
N GLU A 89 -1.98 10.02 6.93
CA GLU A 89 -1.71 11.35 6.36
C GLU A 89 -2.98 12.04 5.86
N LYS A 90 -3.89 11.30 5.21
CA LYS A 90 -5.18 11.84 4.77
C LYS A 90 -6.04 12.29 5.94
N GLU A 91 -6.08 11.52 7.02
CA GLU A 91 -6.79 11.87 8.25
C GLU A 91 -6.21 13.15 8.88
N ARG A 92 -4.88 13.25 8.99
CA ARG A 92 -4.22 14.46 9.50
C ARG A 92 -4.54 15.70 8.66
N VAL A 93 -4.47 15.57 7.33
CA VAL A 93 -4.80 16.69 6.42
C VAL A 93 -6.28 17.04 6.51
N HIS A 94 -7.18 16.06 6.69
CA HIS A 94 -8.60 16.33 6.86
C HIS A 94 -8.87 17.06 8.18
N GLU A 95 -8.30 16.60 9.30
CA GLU A 95 -8.42 17.28 10.59
C GLU A 95 -7.87 18.71 10.54
N GLU A 96 -6.73 18.93 9.87
CA GLU A 96 -6.16 20.26 9.70
C GLU A 96 -7.09 21.18 8.88
N LYS A 97 -7.67 20.67 7.80
CA LYS A 97 -8.65 21.40 6.98
C LYS A 97 -9.91 21.75 7.78
N GLU A 98 -10.45 20.81 8.55
CA GLU A 98 -11.62 21.06 9.40
C GLU A 98 -11.32 22.11 10.47
N ARG A 99 -10.16 22.04 11.12
CA ARG A 99 -9.73 23.07 12.09
C ARG A 99 -9.54 24.44 11.44
N ALA A 100 -8.94 24.49 10.26
CA ALA A 100 -8.76 25.73 9.51
C ALA A 100 -10.10 26.33 9.08
N PHE A 101 -11.04 25.49 8.64
CA PHE A 101 -12.40 25.89 8.28
C PHE A 101 -13.17 26.43 9.49
N ALA A 102 -13.17 25.71 10.62
CA ALA A 102 -13.79 26.17 11.85
C ALA A 102 -13.21 27.50 12.34
N ARG A 103 -11.88 27.69 12.23
CA ARG A 103 -11.22 28.96 12.57
C ARG A 103 -11.65 30.09 11.64
N ALA A 104 -11.74 29.84 10.34
CA ALA A 104 -12.20 30.82 9.36
C ALA A 104 -13.65 31.24 9.64
N GLN A 105 -14.52 30.28 9.93
CA GLN A 105 -15.93 30.53 10.24
C GLN A 105 -16.09 31.31 11.56
N ALA A 106 -15.28 31.02 12.58
CA ALA A 106 -15.30 31.77 13.84
C ALA A 106 -14.85 33.23 13.66
N LEU A 107 -13.85 33.48 12.80
CA LEU A 107 -13.44 34.84 12.44
C LEU A 107 -14.54 35.58 11.66
N GLU A 108 -15.22 34.90 10.74
CA GLU A 108 -16.32 35.49 9.98
C GLU A 108 -17.51 35.87 10.89
N ASN A 109 -17.90 34.97 11.80
CA ASN A 109 -19.01 35.22 12.73
C ASN A 109 -18.69 36.29 13.79
N GLY A 110 -17.41 36.49 14.13
CA GLY A 110 -16.98 37.51 15.10
C GLY A 110 -16.88 38.93 14.53
N VAL A 111 -16.98 39.09 13.21
CA VAL A 111 -16.93 40.39 12.53
C VAL A 111 -18.35 40.84 12.20
N ASP A 112 -18.85 41.83 12.94
CA ASP A 112 -20.14 42.45 12.61
C ASP A 112 -20.01 43.25 11.30
N LYS A 113 -20.49 42.62 10.22
CA LYS A 113 -20.43 43.16 8.87
C LYS A 113 -21.17 44.49 8.74
N SER A 114 -22.18 44.74 9.57
CA SER A 114 -22.95 46.00 9.52
C SER A 114 -22.09 47.19 9.97
N VAL A 115 -21.35 47.03 11.06
CA VAL A 115 -20.44 48.04 11.61
C VAL A 115 -19.30 48.35 10.65
N VAL A 116 -18.72 47.32 10.02
CA VAL A 116 -17.67 47.50 9.02
C VAL A 116 -18.20 48.24 7.79
N THR A 117 -19.40 47.89 7.31
CA THR A 117 -20.02 48.55 6.16
C THR A 117 -20.33 50.01 6.46
N GLU A 118 -20.85 50.29 7.65
CA GLU A 118 -21.15 51.66 8.08
C GLU A 118 -19.88 52.51 8.21
N ALA A 119 -18.81 51.95 8.77
CA ALA A 119 -17.51 52.60 8.84
C ALA A 119 -16.96 52.93 7.42
N ILE A 120 -17.04 51.97 6.49
CA ILE A 120 -16.62 52.18 5.09
C ILE A 120 -17.44 53.30 4.45
N VAL A 121 -18.77 53.28 4.57
CA VAL A 121 -19.63 54.33 3.99
C VAL A 121 -19.33 55.70 4.59
N SER A 122 -19.04 55.78 5.89
CA SER A 122 -18.67 57.05 6.54
C SER A 122 -17.34 57.60 6.01
N LEU A 123 -16.36 56.72 5.78
CA LEU A 123 -15.06 57.05 5.21
C LEU A 123 -15.21 57.49 3.75
N GLU A 124 -16.02 56.80 2.95
CA GLU A 124 -16.30 57.18 1.56
C GLU A 124 -16.92 58.57 1.47
N ARG A 125 -17.90 58.89 2.34
CA ARG A 125 -18.49 60.24 2.41
C ARG A 125 -17.45 61.28 2.80
N THR A 126 -16.60 60.98 3.77
CA THR A 126 -15.53 61.88 4.22
C THR A 126 -14.52 62.15 3.11
N ILE A 127 -14.08 61.10 2.40
CA ILE A 127 -13.16 61.20 1.27
C ILE A 127 -13.80 61.99 0.12
N ALA A 128 -15.07 61.76 -0.19
CA ALA A 128 -15.79 62.51 -1.22
C ALA A 128 -15.85 64.01 -0.91
N GLN A 129 -16.14 64.37 0.35
CA GLN A 129 -16.16 65.77 0.79
C GLN A 129 -14.78 66.42 0.75
N MET A 130 -13.73 65.70 1.19
CA MET A 130 -12.35 66.20 1.08
C MET A 130 -11.93 66.39 -0.37
N ARG A 131 -12.31 65.46 -1.27
CA ARG A 131 -12.06 65.58 -2.71
C ARG A 131 -12.77 66.78 -3.33
N ALA A 132 -14.02 67.05 -2.94
CA ALA A 132 -14.77 68.21 -3.43
C ALA A 132 -14.09 69.54 -3.03
N ARG A 133 -13.68 69.67 -1.77
CA ARG A 133 -12.93 70.85 -1.29
C ARG A 133 -11.61 71.06 -2.04
N LEU A 134 -10.89 69.97 -2.32
CA LEU A 134 -9.66 70.03 -3.12
C LEU A 134 -9.91 70.37 -4.60
N GLN A 135 -11.10 70.12 -5.14
CA GLN A 135 -11.48 70.54 -6.48
C GLN A 135 -11.89 72.02 -6.53
N GLU A 136 -12.55 72.53 -5.48
CA GLU A 136 -12.87 73.95 -5.33
C GLU A 136 -11.59 74.80 -5.18
N ASP A 137 -10.68 74.42 -4.27
CA ASP A 137 -9.37 75.10 -4.08
C ASP A 137 -8.47 75.10 -5.33
N ARG A 138 -8.70 74.17 -6.26
CA ARG A 138 -8.00 74.12 -7.56
C ARG A 138 -8.67 74.95 -8.63
N SER A 139 -9.96 75.22 -8.51
CA SER A 139 -10.75 75.99 -9.48
C SER A 139 -10.61 77.50 -9.25
N ASP A 140 -10.36 77.94 -8.02
CA ASP A 140 -10.12 79.34 -7.64
C ASP A 140 -8.70 79.85 -7.98
N LYS A 141 -7.86 79.03 -8.61
CA LYS A 141 -6.46 79.34 -8.94
C LYS A 141 -6.17 79.57 -10.43
N TYR A 142 -7.19 79.66 -11.28
CA TYR A 142 -7.06 79.98 -12.71
C TYR A 142 -8.06 81.03 -13.17
#